data_AF-V9L7E0-F1
#
_entry.id   AF-V9L7E0-F1
#
_cell.length_a   1.000
_cell.length_b   1.000
_cell.length_c   1.000
_cell.angle_alpha   90.00
_cell.angle_beta   90.00
_cell.angle_gamma   90.00
#
_symmetry.space_group_name_H-M   'P 1'
#
loop_
_entity.id
_entity.type
_entity.pdbx_description
1 polymer ?
#
loop_
_entity_poly.entity_id
_entity_poly.type
_entity_poly.pdbx_seq_one_letter_code
_entity_poly.pdbx_strand_id
1 'polypeptide(L)'
;ECCGLMQFARRNAEITHASSLGYNGAILQALAVHYALREELKKDQYVDHLIGEMQLVENDEKSVLDAKDLNEEFPFSNRLKKVKLFLGRTDVSKEEVVNELGNGIAAFESVPTAIYSFLRCMEPDPDIPANYNGLQRTIIYSISLGGDTDTIATMAGAIAGAHYGFDQAPDTWRRSCEAHKDADDFAEKLYDLHCKHLDALRTAA
;
A
#
# COMPACT_ATOMS: atom_id res chain seq x y z
N GLU A 1 3.28 16.13 -10.23
CA GLU A 1 2.14 15.40 -9.62
C GLU A 1 2.56 14.60 -8.36
N CYS A 2 3.59 13.74 -8.38
CA CYS A 2 3.98 12.98 -7.16
C CYS A 2 4.52 13.83 -6.00
N CYS A 3 5.18 14.97 -6.26
CA CYS A 3 5.74 15.82 -5.21
C CYS A 3 4.68 16.35 -4.21
N GLY A 4 3.49 16.75 -4.71
CA GLY A 4 2.39 17.21 -3.87
C GLY A 4 1.81 16.09 -3.01
N LEU A 5 1.61 14.90 -3.59
CA LEU A 5 1.13 13.71 -2.86
C LEU A 5 2.05 13.38 -1.68
N MET A 6 3.35 13.25 -1.94
CA MET A 6 4.34 12.92 -0.89
C MET A 6 4.37 13.98 0.21
N GLN A 7 4.27 15.27 -0.15
CA GLN A 7 4.24 16.35 0.82
C GLN A 7 3.01 16.28 1.74
N PHE A 8 1.82 16.05 1.18
CA PHE A 8 0.59 15.94 1.98
C PHE A 8 0.55 14.67 2.82
N ALA A 9 1.00 13.53 2.29
CA ALA A 9 1.11 12.27 3.04
C ALA A 9 2.06 12.42 4.24
N ARG A 10 3.24 13.02 4.03
CA ARG A 10 4.19 13.34 5.11
C ARG A 10 3.55 14.20 6.19
N ARG A 11 3.00 15.36 5.81
CA ARG A 11 2.42 16.33 6.76
C ARG A 11 1.23 15.75 7.52
N ASN A 12 0.42 14.91 6.88
CA ASN A 12 -0.69 14.24 7.56
C ASN A 12 -0.18 13.26 8.63
N ALA A 13 0.82 12.45 8.28
CA ALA A 13 1.40 11.48 9.20
C ALA A 13 2.17 12.14 10.36
N GLU A 14 2.89 13.24 10.11
CA GLU A 14 3.68 13.97 11.12
C GLU A 14 2.85 14.49 12.31
N ILE A 15 1.52 14.60 12.17
CA ILE A 15 0.62 14.98 13.26
C ILE A 15 0.69 13.98 14.43
N THR A 16 0.94 12.69 14.14
CA THR A 16 1.00 11.62 15.15
C THR A 16 2.28 10.79 15.10
N HIS A 17 2.99 10.77 13.96
CA HIS A 17 4.20 10.00 13.72
C HIS A 17 5.34 10.93 13.28
N ALA A 18 6.07 11.49 14.24
CA ALA A 18 7.18 12.42 13.97
C ALA A 18 8.49 11.72 13.54
N SER A 19 8.60 10.41 13.71
CA SER A 19 9.71 9.61 13.18
C SER A 19 9.50 9.34 11.70
N SER A 20 10.57 9.45 10.91
CA SER A 20 10.58 9.10 9.49
C SER A 20 10.21 7.65 9.23
N LEU A 21 10.51 6.75 10.17
CA LEU A 21 10.07 5.35 10.10
C LEU A 21 8.53 5.22 10.07
N GLY A 22 7.80 6.18 10.64
CA GLY A 22 6.35 6.26 10.55
C GLY A 22 5.88 6.98 9.30
N TYR A 23 6.27 8.25 9.11
CA TYR A 23 5.73 9.06 8.02
C TYR A 23 6.22 8.62 6.62
N ASN A 24 7.40 8.00 6.50
CA ASN A 24 7.84 7.43 5.22
C ASN A 24 7.01 6.20 4.83
N GLY A 25 6.51 5.44 5.81
CA GLY A 25 5.54 4.37 5.56
C GLY A 25 4.21 4.92 5.02
N ALA A 26 3.74 6.05 5.56
CA ALA A 26 2.55 6.73 5.04
C ALA A 26 2.77 7.27 3.62
N ILE A 27 3.95 7.82 3.32
CA ILE A 27 4.33 8.23 1.96
C ILE A 27 4.31 7.03 1.01
N LEU A 28 4.93 5.91 1.39
CA LEU A 28 4.97 4.69 0.58
C LEU A 28 3.56 4.14 0.31
N GLN A 29 2.71 4.07 1.34
CA GLN A 29 1.32 3.62 1.18
C GLN A 29 0.53 4.53 0.24
N ALA A 30 0.70 5.86 0.34
CA ALA A 30 0.06 6.81 -0.55
C ALA A 30 0.53 6.67 -2.01
N LEU A 31 1.85 6.48 -2.22
CA LEU A 31 2.42 6.21 -3.55
C LEU A 31 1.88 4.90 -4.14
N ALA A 32 1.76 3.86 -3.32
CA ALA A 32 1.22 2.57 -3.74
C ALA A 32 -0.22 2.71 -4.27
N VAL A 33 -1.10 3.37 -3.51
CA VAL A 33 -2.48 3.64 -3.96
C VAL A 33 -2.49 4.51 -5.22
N HIS A 34 -1.67 5.56 -5.28
CA HIS A 34 -1.58 6.46 -6.44
C HIS A 34 -1.18 5.73 -7.73
N TYR A 35 -0.18 4.85 -7.66
CA TYR A 35 0.24 4.08 -8.82
C TYR A 35 -0.74 2.96 -9.17
N ALA A 36 -1.52 2.46 -8.20
CA ALA A 36 -2.57 1.47 -8.41
C ALA A 36 -3.81 2.03 -9.14
N LEU A 37 -4.07 3.34 -9.01
CA LEU A 37 -5.15 4.05 -9.72
C LEU A 37 -4.91 4.21 -11.24
N ARG A 38 -3.74 3.81 -11.76
CA ARG A 38 -3.41 3.92 -13.19
C ARG A 38 -3.95 2.73 -13.98
N GLU A 39 -4.39 2.98 -15.22
CA GLU A 39 -5.11 1.99 -16.05
C GLU A 39 -4.35 0.68 -16.32
N GLU A 40 -3.02 0.72 -16.47
CA GLU A 40 -2.19 -0.48 -16.64
C GLU A 40 -1.15 -0.59 -15.53
N LEU A 41 -1.26 -1.65 -14.72
CA LEU A 41 -0.27 -1.99 -13.70
C LEU A 41 0.57 -3.19 -14.13
N LYS A 42 1.86 -2.94 -14.37
CA LYS A 42 2.87 -4.01 -14.57
C LYS A 42 3.64 -4.17 -13.27
N LYS A 43 3.56 -5.35 -12.63
CA LYS A 43 4.09 -5.59 -11.27
C LYS A 43 5.54 -5.14 -11.11
N ASP A 44 6.41 -5.52 -12.04
CA ASP A 44 7.83 -5.16 -11.99
C ASP A 44 8.04 -3.64 -12.04
N GLN A 45 7.38 -2.96 -12.98
CA GLN A 45 7.50 -1.51 -13.13
C GLN A 45 6.89 -0.78 -11.93
N TYR A 46 5.78 -1.29 -11.40
CA TYR A 46 5.13 -0.74 -10.21
C TYR A 46 6.08 -0.78 -9.00
N VAL A 47 6.71 -1.92 -8.74
CA VAL A 47 7.67 -2.04 -7.62
C VAL A 47 8.92 -1.20 -7.88
N ASP A 48 9.42 -1.14 -9.12
CA ASP A 48 10.57 -0.30 -9.49
C ASP A 48 10.32 1.18 -9.26
N HIS A 49 9.13 1.69 -9.60
CA HIS A 49 8.75 3.07 -9.31
C HIS A 49 8.73 3.33 -7.79
N LEU A 50 8.14 2.43 -7.00
CA LEU A 50 8.12 2.58 -5.54
C LEU A 50 9.53 2.56 -4.93
N ILE A 51 10.41 1.67 -5.40
CA ILE A 51 11.82 1.65 -4.96
C ILE A 51 12.50 2.97 -5.29
N GLY A 52 12.35 3.47 -6.52
CA GLY A 52 12.98 4.72 -6.94
C GLY A 52 12.54 5.93 -6.09
N GLU A 53 11.24 6.07 -5.84
CA GLU A 53 10.72 7.14 -4.98
C GLU A 53 11.20 6.98 -3.53
N MET A 54 11.17 5.76 -2.97
CA MET A 54 11.60 5.53 -1.59
C MET A 54 13.10 5.72 -1.38
N GLN A 55 13.93 5.41 -2.38
CA GLN A 55 15.36 5.73 -2.30
C GLN A 55 15.61 7.22 -2.18
N LEU A 56 14.83 8.06 -2.87
CA LEU A 56 14.93 9.51 -2.75
C LEU A 56 14.41 9.99 -1.39
N VAL A 57 13.29 9.43 -0.93
CA VAL A 57 12.67 9.78 0.36
C VAL A 57 13.55 9.39 1.54
N GLU A 58 14.14 8.21 1.54
CA GLU A 58 14.94 7.69 2.66
C GLU A 58 16.36 8.25 2.73
N ASN A 59 16.81 8.97 1.70
CA ASN A 59 18.16 9.55 1.64
C ASN A 59 18.27 10.92 2.34
N ASP A 60 17.18 11.44 2.91
CA ASP A 60 17.24 12.69 3.68
C ASP A 60 17.90 12.49 5.06
N GLU A 61 18.47 13.56 5.62
CA GLU A 61 19.23 13.52 6.87
C GLU A 61 18.44 12.94 8.05
N LYS A 62 17.14 13.28 8.18
CA LYS A 62 16.31 12.77 9.27
C LYS A 62 16.01 11.30 9.08
N SER A 63 15.72 10.86 7.86
CA SER A 63 15.52 9.45 7.52
C SER A 63 16.74 8.59 7.86
N VAL A 64 17.93 9.07 7.50
CA VAL A 64 19.20 8.39 7.82
C VAL A 64 19.45 8.33 9.33
N LEU A 65 19.10 9.38 10.08
CA LEU A 65 19.27 9.40 11.53
C LEU A 65 18.31 8.45 12.25
N ASP A 66 17.01 8.54 11.96
CA ASP A 66 16.00 7.71 12.63
C ASP A 66 16.20 6.21 12.28
N ALA A 67 16.66 5.87 11.08
CA ALA A 67 16.92 4.48 10.68
C ALA A 67 18.05 3.81 11.48
N LYS A 68 18.96 4.58 12.11
CA LYS A 68 19.99 4.05 13.01
C LYS A 68 19.40 3.33 14.22
N ASP A 69 18.20 3.71 14.66
CA ASP A 69 17.52 3.02 15.75
C ASP A 69 17.18 1.56 15.38
N LEU A 70 17.09 1.25 14.09
CA LEU A 70 16.89 -0.10 13.56
C LEU A 70 18.21 -0.84 13.24
N ASN A 71 19.36 -0.16 13.32
CA ASN A 71 20.63 -0.64 12.75
C ASN A 71 20.53 -1.04 11.26
N GLU A 72 19.69 -0.35 10.49
CA GLU A 72 19.48 -0.59 9.06
C GLU A 72 19.55 0.74 8.28
N GLU A 73 19.94 0.67 7.01
CA GLU A 73 19.82 1.80 6.06
C GLU A 73 18.75 1.48 5.02
N PHE A 74 17.92 2.45 4.64
CA PHE A 74 16.84 2.30 3.64
C PHE A 74 15.84 1.16 3.95
N PRO A 75 15.23 1.11 5.15
CA PRO A 75 14.36 0.01 5.57
C PRO A 75 13.19 -0.29 4.62
N PHE A 76 12.60 0.72 3.99
CA PHE A 76 11.51 0.53 3.03
C PHE A 76 12.05 0.07 1.67
N SER A 77 13.08 0.71 1.13
CA SER A 77 13.65 0.34 -0.17
C SER A 77 14.21 -1.10 -0.16
N ASN A 78 14.84 -1.53 0.93
CA ASN A 78 15.35 -2.89 1.07
C ASN A 78 14.22 -3.93 1.05
N ARG A 79 13.14 -3.67 1.80
CA ARG A 79 11.97 -4.54 1.80
C ARG A 79 11.26 -4.54 0.46
N LEU A 80 11.15 -3.42 -0.25
CA LEU A 80 10.61 -3.39 -1.62
C LEU A 80 11.47 -4.19 -2.61
N LYS A 81 12.80 -4.20 -2.47
CA LYS A 81 13.66 -5.11 -3.26
C LYS A 81 13.37 -6.58 -2.94
N LYS A 82 13.08 -6.92 -1.67
CA LYS A 82 12.63 -8.26 -1.27
C LYS A 82 11.25 -8.61 -1.83
N VAL A 83 10.31 -7.67 -1.84
CA VAL A 83 9.01 -7.81 -2.54
C VAL A 83 9.25 -8.16 -4.00
N LYS A 84 10.11 -7.41 -4.70
CA LYS A 84 10.45 -7.70 -6.10
C LYS A 84 11.01 -9.12 -6.29
N LEU A 85 11.93 -9.53 -5.41
CA LEU A 85 12.51 -10.86 -5.43
C LEU A 85 11.45 -11.96 -5.24
N PHE A 86 10.53 -11.77 -4.29
CA PHE A 86 9.46 -12.73 -4.01
C PHE A 86 8.44 -12.85 -5.14
N LEU A 87 8.13 -11.77 -5.84
CA LEU A 87 7.22 -11.81 -7.00
C LEU A 87 7.80 -12.61 -8.18
N GLY A 88 9.13 -12.74 -8.25
CA GLY A 88 9.80 -13.60 -9.24
C GLY A 88 9.83 -15.09 -8.86
N ARG A 89 9.30 -15.48 -7.70
CA ARG A 89 9.32 -16.85 -7.16
C ARG A 89 7.92 -17.40 -6.99
N THR A 90 7.78 -18.71 -7.23
CA THR A 90 6.50 -19.43 -7.06
C THR A 90 6.39 -20.16 -5.72
N ASP A 91 7.49 -20.29 -4.98
CA ASP A 91 7.65 -21.16 -3.81
C ASP A 91 7.80 -20.39 -2.48
N VAL A 92 7.42 -19.12 -2.44
CA VAL A 92 7.55 -18.27 -1.25
C VAL A 92 6.49 -18.65 -0.21
N SER A 93 6.94 -19.09 0.98
CA SER A 93 6.06 -19.46 2.09
C SER A 93 5.61 -18.22 2.88
N LYS A 94 4.48 -18.32 3.61
CA LYS A 94 4.02 -17.23 4.49
C LYS A 94 5.01 -16.91 5.60
N GLU A 95 5.70 -17.93 6.13
CA GLU A 95 6.75 -17.76 7.13
C GLU A 95 7.93 -16.95 6.56
N GLU A 96 8.35 -17.24 5.33
CA GLU A 96 9.41 -16.48 4.65
C GLU A 96 8.99 -15.01 4.43
N VAL A 97 7.74 -14.77 4.06
CA VAL A 97 7.17 -13.41 3.91
C VAL A 97 7.23 -12.66 5.24
N VAL A 98 6.76 -13.27 6.31
CA VAL A 98 6.73 -12.65 7.65
C VAL A 98 8.15 -12.38 8.17
N ASN A 99 9.09 -13.31 7.97
CA ASN A 99 10.47 -13.14 8.45
C ASN A 99 11.22 -12.04 7.70
N GLU A 100 10.96 -11.86 6.40
CA GLU A 100 11.73 -10.93 5.56
C GLU A 100 11.07 -9.56 5.39
N LEU A 101 9.74 -9.49 5.40
CA LEU A 101 8.99 -8.23 5.24
C LEU A 101 8.40 -7.73 6.57
N GLY A 102 8.11 -8.63 7.50
CA GLY A 102 7.41 -8.34 8.74
C GLY A 102 5.89 -8.53 8.62
N ASN A 103 5.24 -8.55 9.78
CA ASN A 103 3.79 -8.43 9.92
C ASN A 103 3.40 -7.66 11.20
N GLY A 104 4.31 -6.81 11.69
CA GLY A 104 4.18 -6.09 12.94
C GLY A 104 3.50 -4.72 12.79
N ILE A 105 3.36 -4.02 13.91
CA ILE A 105 2.74 -2.68 13.98
C ILE A 105 3.61 -1.57 13.37
N ALA A 106 4.91 -1.81 13.21
CA ALA A 106 5.83 -0.83 12.66
C ALA A 106 5.56 -0.65 11.16
N ALA A 107 5.55 0.60 10.67
CA ALA A 107 5.18 0.86 9.28
C ALA A 107 6.12 0.17 8.27
N PHE A 108 7.41 0.04 8.59
CA PHE A 108 8.37 -0.71 7.77
C PHE A 108 8.16 -2.23 7.83
N GLU A 109 7.41 -2.76 8.79
CA GLU A 109 7.05 -4.19 8.88
C GLU A 109 5.65 -4.50 8.32
N SER A 110 4.84 -3.49 8.01
CA SER A 110 3.45 -3.68 7.56
C SER A 110 3.18 -3.15 6.16
N VAL A 111 3.69 -1.96 5.81
CA VAL A 111 3.41 -1.32 4.50
C VAL A 111 3.99 -2.15 3.34
N PRO A 112 5.27 -2.62 3.36
CA PRO A 112 5.80 -3.48 2.29
C PRO A 112 5.04 -4.81 2.18
N THR A 113 4.61 -5.37 3.31
CA THR A 113 3.84 -6.62 3.37
C THR A 113 2.45 -6.47 2.76
N ALA A 114 1.79 -5.33 2.97
CA ALA A 114 0.53 -4.99 2.32
C ALA A 114 0.70 -4.87 0.79
N ILE A 115 1.76 -4.19 0.32
CA ILE A 115 2.09 -4.08 -1.10
C ILE A 115 2.36 -5.45 -1.72
N TYR A 116 3.14 -6.29 -1.05
CA TYR A 116 3.40 -7.66 -1.51
C TYR A 116 2.11 -8.48 -1.59
N SER A 117 1.25 -8.40 -0.58
CA SER A 117 -0.02 -9.13 -0.54
C SER A 117 -0.89 -8.80 -1.75
N PHE A 118 -1.02 -7.51 -2.08
CA PHE A 118 -1.73 -7.05 -3.28
C PHE A 118 -1.13 -7.63 -4.56
N LEU A 119 0.18 -7.44 -4.78
CA LEU A 119 0.84 -7.85 -6.03
C LEU A 119 0.85 -9.37 -6.23
N ARG A 120 1.03 -10.13 -5.15
CA ARG A 120 0.93 -11.60 -5.15
C ARG A 120 -0.48 -12.03 -5.57
N CYS A 121 -1.51 -11.42 -4.98
CA CYS A 121 -2.91 -11.81 -5.16
C CYS A 121 -3.54 -11.32 -6.46
N MET A 122 -2.79 -10.63 -7.31
CA MET A 122 -3.16 -10.44 -8.72
C MET A 122 -3.22 -11.76 -9.49
N GLU A 123 -2.44 -12.77 -9.09
CA GLU A 123 -2.56 -14.14 -9.60
C GLU A 123 -3.41 -15.03 -8.68
N PRO A 124 -3.93 -16.16 -9.19
CA PRO A 124 -4.51 -17.19 -8.36
C PRO A 124 -3.55 -17.71 -7.29
N ASP A 125 -4.06 -17.92 -6.08
CA ASP A 125 -3.34 -18.56 -4.98
C ASP A 125 -3.98 -19.94 -4.73
N PRO A 126 -3.19 -21.04 -4.69
CA PRO A 126 -3.73 -22.40 -4.57
C PRO A 126 -4.44 -22.66 -3.23
N ASP A 127 -4.12 -21.91 -2.19
CA ASP A 127 -4.72 -22.06 -0.87
C ASP A 127 -6.01 -21.22 -0.71
N ILE A 128 -6.33 -20.37 -1.70
CA ILE A 128 -7.52 -19.50 -1.68
C ILE A 128 -8.50 -19.95 -2.78
N PRO A 129 -9.75 -20.30 -2.42
CA PRO A 129 -10.75 -20.75 -3.40
C PRO A 129 -10.91 -19.81 -4.60
N ALA A 130 -10.97 -20.39 -5.80
CA ALA A 130 -10.97 -19.66 -7.07
C ALA A 130 -12.21 -18.75 -7.28
N ASN A 131 -13.27 -18.92 -6.49
CA ASN A 131 -14.46 -18.07 -6.52
C ASN A 131 -14.25 -16.72 -5.82
N TYR A 132 -13.16 -16.53 -5.08
CA TYR A 132 -12.78 -15.22 -4.56
C TYR A 132 -12.06 -14.41 -5.63
N ASN A 133 -12.50 -13.17 -5.81
CA ASN A 133 -11.94 -12.24 -6.77
C ASN A 133 -10.60 -11.64 -6.29
N GLY A 134 -9.94 -10.79 -7.09
CA GLY A 134 -8.60 -10.27 -6.77
C GLY A 134 -8.55 -9.45 -5.46
N LEU A 135 -9.58 -8.65 -5.19
CA LEU A 135 -9.71 -7.87 -3.96
C LEU A 135 -9.89 -8.77 -2.74
N GLN A 136 -10.83 -9.72 -2.82
CA GLN A 136 -11.10 -10.65 -1.72
C GLN A 136 -9.89 -11.52 -1.42
N ARG A 137 -9.22 -12.03 -2.47
CA ARG A 137 -7.98 -12.82 -2.35
C ARG A 137 -6.89 -12.02 -1.63
N THR A 138 -6.72 -10.75 -1.97
CA THR A 138 -5.75 -9.85 -1.33
C THR A 138 -6.03 -9.73 0.17
N ILE A 139 -7.27 -9.42 0.56
CA ILE A 139 -7.66 -9.28 1.97
C ILE A 139 -7.48 -10.59 2.74
N ILE A 140 -7.94 -11.72 2.17
CA ILE A 140 -7.78 -13.06 2.77
C ILE A 140 -6.30 -13.39 2.99
N TYR A 141 -5.47 -13.18 1.97
CA TYR A 141 -4.05 -13.46 2.04
C TYR A 141 -3.37 -12.61 3.11
N SER A 142 -3.61 -11.30 3.12
CA SER A 142 -3.07 -10.37 4.12
C SER A 142 -3.41 -10.78 5.55
N ILE A 143 -4.67 -11.10 5.85
CA ILE A 143 -5.09 -11.57 7.17
C ILE A 143 -4.38 -12.88 7.54
N SER A 144 -4.18 -13.77 6.57
CA SER A 144 -3.53 -15.06 6.80
C SER A 144 -2.04 -14.99 7.15
N LEU A 145 -1.40 -13.82 6.99
CA LEU A 145 -0.03 -13.58 7.45
C LEU A 145 0.07 -13.36 8.96
N GLY A 146 -1.05 -13.16 9.66
CA GLY A 146 -1.06 -12.88 11.10
C GLY A 146 -0.46 -11.54 11.48
N GLY A 147 -0.18 -11.34 12.77
CA GLY A 147 0.37 -10.09 13.28
C GLY A 147 -0.66 -8.95 13.31
N ASP A 148 -0.28 -7.77 12.82
CA ASP A 148 -1.13 -6.57 12.70
C ASP A 148 -2.11 -6.69 11.50
N THR A 149 -2.98 -7.69 11.58
CA THR A 149 -3.80 -8.14 10.44
C THR A 149 -4.76 -7.09 9.91
N ASP A 150 -5.34 -6.26 10.79
CA ASP A 150 -6.29 -5.22 10.42
C ASP A 150 -5.60 -4.09 9.66
N THR A 151 -4.45 -3.63 10.14
CA THR A 151 -3.67 -2.57 9.48
C THR A 151 -3.10 -3.04 8.13
N ILE A 152 -2.55 -4.26 8.06
CA ILE A 152 -2.02 -4.81 6.80
C ILE A 152 -3.14 -5.03 5.79
N ALA A 153 -4.27 -5.61 6.20
CA ALA A 153 -5.38 -5.87 5.30
C ALA A 153 -6.08 -4.58 4.83
N THR A 154 -6.18 -3.54 5.67
CA THR A 154 -6.74 -2.25 5.24
C THR A 154 -5.83 -1.56 4.22
N MET A 155 -4.51 -1.58 4.42
CA MET A 155 -3.55 -1.02 3.47
C MET A 155 -3.55 -1.78 2.14
N ALA A 156 -3.53 -3.11 2.18
CA ALA A 156 -3.57 -3.95 0.99
C ALA A 156 -4.92 -3.81 0.25
N GLY A 157 -6.02 -3.75 1.01
CA GLY A 157 -7.37 -3.52 0.50
C GLY A 157 -7.55 -2.16 -0.16
N ALA A 158 -6.93 -1.10 0.38
CA ALA A 158 -6.93 0.22 -0.25
C ALA A 158 -6.22 0.22 -1.61
N ILE A 159 -5.07 -0.46 -1.71
CA ILE A 159 -4.32 -0.61 -2.97
C ILE A 159 -5.12 -1.45 -3.97
N ALA A 160 -5.65 -2.61 -3.52
CA ALA A 160 -6.43 -3.50 -4.37
C ALA A 160 -7.74 -2.85 -4.83
N GLY A 161 -8.44 -2.12 -3.95
CA GLY A 161 -9.67 -1.41 -4.29
C GLY A 161 -9.44 -0.29 -5.30
N ALA A 162 -8.34 0.45 -5.17
CA ALA A 162 -7.93 1.44 -6.17
C ALA A 162 -7.65 0.81 -7.55
N HIS A 163 -7.06 -0.39 -7.57
CA HIS A 163 -6.73 -1.09 -8.81
C HIS A 163 -7.93 -1.78 -9.47
N TYR A 164 -8.72 -2.54 -8.71
CA TYR A 164 -9.81 -3.36 -9.23
C TYR A 164 -11.14 -2.61 -9.35
N GLY A 165 -11.29 -1.49 -8.65
CA GLY A 165 -12.51 -0.71 -8.60
C GLY A 165 -13.59 -1.30 -7.70
N PHE A 166 -14.68 -0.55 -7.58
CA PHE A 166 -15.79 -0.83 -6.67
C PHE A 166 -16.52 -2.14 -6.98
N ASP A 167 -16.61 -2.53 -8.25
CA ASP A 167 -17.31 -3.75 -8.70
C ASP A 167 -16.72 -5.03 -8.11
N GLN A 168 -15.45 -4.99 -7.68
CA GLN A 168 -14.78 -6.12 -7.04
C GLN A 168 -14.95 -6.15 -5.51
N ALA A 169 -15.66 -5.18 -4.92
CA ALA A 169 -16.02 -5.19 -3.50
C ALA A 169 -17.46 -5.74 -3.32
N PRO A 170 -17.64 -7.02 -2.95
CA PRO A 170 -18.96 -7.64 -2.92
C PRO A 170 -19.87 -6.97 -1.89
N ASP A 171 -21.13 -6.76 -2.26
CA ASP A 171 -22.15 -6.18 -1.38
C ASP A 171 -22.24 -6.85 -0.01
N THR A 172 -22.11 -8.18 0.04
CA THR A 172 -22.16 -8.93 1.30
C THR A 172 -21.01 -8.58 2.23
N TRP A 173 -19.81 -8.32 1.71
CA TRP A 173 -18.66 -7.92 2.52
C TRP A 173 -18.80 -6.47 2.97
N ARG A 174 -19.10 -5.55 2.04
CA ARG A 174 -19.28 -4.13 2.35
C ARG A 174 -20.36 -3.90 3.42
N ARG A 175 -21.53 -4.53 3.26
CA ARG A 175 -22.64 -4.38 4.21
C ARG A 175 -22.38 -5.01 5.58
N SER A 176 -21.36 -5.86 5.70
CA SER A 176 -20.92 -6.42 6.98
C SER A 176 -20.03 -5.45 7.77
N CYS A 177 -19.51 -4.40 7.12
CA CYS A 177 -18.71 -3.37 7.77
C CYS A 177 -19.59 -2.30 8.41
N GLU A 178 -19.25 -1.94 9.65
CA GLU A 178 -19.76 -0.74 10.29
C GLU A 178 -19.44 0.48 9.42
N ALA A 179 -20.36 1.46 9.39
CA ALA A 179 -20.20 2.72 8.64
C ALA A 179 -19.94 2.58 7.12
N HIS A 180 -20.28 1.45 6.49
CA HIS A 180 -20.07 1.29 5.04
C HIS A 180 -20.77 2.35 4.18
N LYS A 181 -21.93 2.85 4.64
CA LYS A 181 -22.64 3.93 3.95
C LYS A 181 -21.89 5.26 4.03
N ASP A 182 -21.31 5.56 5.19
CA ASP A 182 -20.49 6.77 5.36
C ASP A 182 -19.21 6.67 4.51
N ALA A 183 -18.62 5.48 4.42
CA ALA A 183 -17.47 5.22 3.55
C ALA A 183 -17.81 5.42 2.06
N ASP A 184 -18.94 4.90 1.58
CA ASP A 184 -19.45 5.13 0.22
C ASP A 184 -19.68 6.65 -0.02
N ASP A 185 -20.32 7.35 0.93
CA ASP A 185 -20.55 8.80 0.85
C ASP A 185 -19.26 9.63 0.84
N PHE A 186 -18.22 9.21 1.58
CA PHE A 186 -16.92 9.87 1.58
C PHE A 186 -16.14 9.61 0.30
N ALA A 187 -16.27 8.43 -0.30
CA ALA A 187 -15.65 8.13 -1.60
C ALA A 187 -16.18 9.06 -2.69
N GLU A 188 -17.50 9.29 -2.75
CA GLU A 188 -18.12 10.24 -3.70
C GLU A 188 -17.61 11.68 -3.49
N LYS A 189 -17.53 12.14 -2.22
CA LYS A 189 -17.01 13.48 -1.91
C LYS A 189 -15.53 13.65 -2.28
N LEU A 190 -14.72 12.61 -2.12
CA LEU A 190 -13.31 12.60 -2.55
C LEU A 190 -13.20 12.62 -4.07
N TYR A 191 -14.07 11.90 -4.78
CA TYR A 191 -14.13 11.92 -6.24
C TYR A 191 -14.51 13.31 -6.78
N ASP A 192 -15.50 13.98 -6.16
CA ASP A 192 -15.85 15.36 -6.47
C ASP A 192 -14.68 16.33 -6.27
N LEU A 193 -13.92 16.15 -5.18
CA LEU A 193 -12.73 16.95 -4.91
C LEU A 193 -11.65 16.73 -5.97
N HIS A 194 -11.44 15.48 -6.40
CA HIS A 194 -10.52 15.14 -7.46
C HIS A 194 -10.92 15.79 -8.79
N CYS A 195 -12.20 15.72 -9.17
CA CYS A 195 -12.70 16.36 -10.39
C CYS A 195 -12.48 17.88 -10.38
N LYS A 196 -12.80 18.55 -9.27
CA LYS A 196 -12.55 19.99 -9.10
C LYS A 196 -11.07 20.34 -9.22
N HIS A 197 -10.19 19.49 -8.70
CA HIS A 197 -8.74 19.68 -8.81
C HIS A 197 -8.28 19.59 -10.28
N LEU A 198 -8.75 18.59 -11.03
CA LEU A 198 -8.44 18.46 -12.45
C LEU A 198 -8.94 19.65 -13.27
N ASP A 199 -10.14 20.14 -12.99
CA ASP A 199 -10.68 21.31 -13.69
C ASP A 199 -9.87 22.58 -13.38
N ALA A 200 -9.45 22.78 -12.12
CA ALA A 200 -8.59 23.90 -11.74
C ALA A 200 -7.25 23.86 -12.49
N LEU A 201 -6.62 22.68 -12.61
CA LEU A 201 -5.39 22.50 -13.38
C LEU A 201 -5.58 22.82 -14.86
N ARG A 202 -6.70 22.40 -15.46
CA ARG A 202 -7.05 22.72 -16.86
C ARG A 202 -7.26 24.21 -17.10
N THR A 203 -7.84 24.92 -16.14
CA THR A 203 -8.06 26.38 -16.25
C THR A 203 -6.79 27.21 -16.02
N ALA A 204 -5.78 26.64 -15.38
CA ALA A 204 -4.51 27.32 -15.07
C ALA A 204 -3.42 27.11 -16.14
N ALA A 205 -3.62 26.17 -17.07
CA ALA A 205 -2.75 25.88 -18.21
C ALA A 205 -3.16 26.68 -19.45
#